data_AF-A0A2P6P5W2-F1
#
_entry.id   AF-A0A2P6P5W2-F1
#
_cell.length_a   1.000
_cell.length_b   1.000
_cell.length_c   1.000
_cell.angle_alpha   90.00
_cell.angle_beta   90.00
_cell.angle_gamma   90.00
#
_symmetry.space_group_name_H-M   'P 1'
#
loop_
_entity.id
_entity.type
_entity.pdbx_description
1 polymer ?
#
loop_
_entity_poly.entity_id
_entity_poly.type
_entity_poly.pdbx_seq_one_letter_code
_entity_poly.pdbx_strand_id
1 'polypeptide(L)'
;MKKCTSETSSKLDRKTVERNRRIHMKGLCLKLASMVPPQYYKSSKSKEMMTQQSQLDLAASYIKQLTERIENLKERKEKELKSKLGTSNKSSINNVDRPNKAVVVGSRLPVIKLTESGSSIELMLISGLHKNFMFYEVISVLEEEGAEVVSANFSTVGDKVFHTIHAQVKISRVGVETTTVWQRLQDLIY
;
A
#
# COMPACT_ATOMS: atom_id res chain seq x y z
N MET A 1 -51.08 -46.76 -11.17
CA MET A 1 -50.25 -46.51 -9.96
C MET A 1 -49.07 -45.63 -10.36
N LYS A 2 -48.99 -44.39 -9.86
CA LYS A 2 -47.87 -43.48 -10.11
C LYS A 2 -46.71 -43.84 -9.17
N LYS A 3 -45.54 -44.18 -9.72
CA LYS A 3 -44.31 -44.42 -8.95
C LYS A 3 -43.55 -43.10 -8.86
N CYS A 4 -43.52 -42.49 -7.66
CA CYS A 4 -42.69 -41.32 -7.37
C CYS A 4 -41.21 -41.70 -7.49
N THR A 5 -40.50 -41.08 -8.43
CA THR A 5 -39.05 -41.07 -8.48
C THR A 5 -38.55 -40.07 -7.44
N SER A 6 -38.01 -40.58 -6.33
CA SER A 6 -37.21 -39.78 -5.41
C SER A 6 -35.93 -39.35 -6.12
N GLU A 7 -35.80 -38.06 -6.40
CA GLU A 7 -34.53 -37.43 -6.77
C GLU A 7 -33.56 -37.54 -5.59
N THR A 8 -32.83 -38.65 -5.49
CA THR A 8 -31.64 -38.71 -4.65
C THR A 8 -30.55 -37.98 -5.40
N SER A 9 -30.22 -36.75 -5.00
CA SER A 9 -28.94 -36.14 -5.38
C SER A 9 -27.85 -37.16 -5.03
N SER A 10 -27.19 -37.70 -6.04
CA SER A 10 -26.23 -38.79 -5.87
C SER A 10 -25.01 -38.24 -5.14
N LYS A 11 -25.03 -38.37 -3.81
CA LYS A 11 -23.91 -38.00 -2.96
C LYS A 11 -22.65 -38.66 -3.52
N LEU A 12 -21.61 -37.86 -3.75
CA LEU A 12 -20.33 -38.35 -4.28
C LEU A 12 -19.82 -39.50 -3.41
N ASP A 13 -19.27 -40.53 -4.05
CA ASP A 13 -18.68 -41.66 -3.34
C ASP A 13 -17.61 -41.19 -2.35
N ARG A 14 -17.50 -41.88 -1.21
CA ARG A 14 -16.59 -41.54 -0.11
C ARG A 14 -15.14 -41.41 -0.61
N LYS A 15 -14.73 -42.22 -1.58
CA LYS A 15 -13.39 -42.15 -2.18
C LYS A 15 -13.16 -40.83 -2.92
N THR A 16 -14.16 -40.36 -3.65
CA THR A 16 -14.12 -39.10 -4.41
C THR A 16 -14.09 -37.90 -3.46
N VAL A 17 -14.92 -37.91 -2.43
CA VAL A 17 -14.95 -36.85 -1.41
C VAL A 17 -13.57 -36.71 -0.74
N GLU A 18 -12.99 -37.82 -0.30
CA GLU A 18 -11.68 -37.82 0.36
C GLU A 18 -10.54 -37.46 -0.62
N ARG A 19 -10.63 -37.86 -1.89
CA ARG A 19 -9.69 -37.43 -2.93
C ARG A 19 -9.73 -35.91 -3.12
N ASN A 20 -10.93 -35.34 -3.26
CA ASN A 20 -11.11 -33.90 -3.42
C ASN A 20 -10.57 -33.13 -2.21
N ARG A 21 -10.81 -33.64 -1.00
CA ARG A 21 -10.26 -33.08 0.24
C ARG A 21 -8.73 -33.02 0.21
N ARG A 22 -8.05 -34.09 -0.21
CA ARG A 22 -6.57 -34.12 -0.31
C ARG A 22 -6.02 -33.18 -1.39
N ILE A 23 -6.68 -33.12 -2.55
CA ILE A 23 -6.29 -32.20 -3.63
C ILE A 23 -6.41 -30.75 -3.16
N HIS A 24 -7.53 -30.42 -2.51
CA HIS A 24 -7.75 -29.10 -1.94
C HIS A 24 -6.67 -28.73 -0.91
N MET A 25 -6.38 -29.63 0.05
CA MET A 25 -5.32 -29.39 1.03
C MET A 25 -3.94 -29.18 0.38
N LYS A 26 -3.60 -29.98 -0.64
CA LYS A 26 -2.35 -29.81 -1.40
C LYS A 26 -2.30 -28.44 -2.07
N GLY A 27 -3.41 -28.00 -2.67
CA GLY A 27 -3.51 -26.67 -3.29
C GLY A 27 -3.30 -25.52 -2.31
N LEU A 28 -3.90 -25.62 -1.11
CA LEU A 28 -3.72 -24.62 -0.06
C LEU A 28 -2.27 -24.55 0.43
N CYS A 29 -1.61 -25.69 0.64
CA CYS A 29 -0.20 -25.71 1.05
C CYS A 29 0.72 -25.07 0.01
N LEU A 30 0.48 -25.33 -1.28
CA LEU A 30 1.25 -24.69 -2.36
C LEU A 30 1.02 -23.18 -2.40
N LYS A 31 -0.22 -22.72 -2.24
CA LYS A 31 -0.55 -21.30 -2.17
C LYS A 31 0.14 -20.64 -0.97
N LEU A 32 0.11 -21.27 0.20
CA LEU A 32 0.82 -20.78 1.39
C LEU A 32 2.32 -20.62 1.11
N ALA A 33 2.95 -21.65 0.53
CA ALA A 33 4.37 -21.62 0.23
C ALA A 33 4.73 -20.46 -0.72
N SER A 34 3.88 -20.16 -1.71
CA SER A 34 4.10 -19.02 -2.62
C SER A 34 3.98 -17.64 -1.98
N MET A 35 3.29 -17.51 -0.84
CA MET A 35 3.11 -16.22 -0.15
C MET A 35 4.27 -15.89 0.80
N VAL A 36 5.06 -16.89 1.19
CA VAL A 36 6.24 -16.68 2.06
C VAL A 36 7.45 -16.32 1.18
N PRO A 37 8.22 -15.26 1.51
CA PRO A 37 9.35 -14.85 0.68
C PRO A 37 10.47 -15.91 0.59
N PRO A 38 11.13 -16.08 -0.59
CA PRO A 38 12.19 -17.06 -0.81
C PRO A 38 13.36 -16.99 0.17
N GLN A 39 13.63 -15.81 0.72
CA GLN A 39 14.71 -15.57 1.68
C GLN A 39 14.54 -16.36 3.00
N TYR A 40 13.30 -16.68 3.37
CA TYR A 40 13.00 -17.49 4.55
C TYR A 40 13.26 -18.99 4.31
N TYR A 41 13.31 -19.43 3.05
CA TYR A 41 13.64 -20.81 2.67
C TYR A 41 15.15 -21.07 2.58
N LYS A 42 15.97 -20.01 2.46
CA LYS A 42 17.43 -20.13 2.23
C LYS A 42 18.26 -20.45 3.47
N SER A 43 17.69 -20.32 4.68
CA SER A 43 18.42 -20.65 5.91
C SER A 43 18.55 -22.16 6.15
N SER A 44 17.76 -22.99 5.45
CA SER A 44 17.84 -24.45 5.54
C SER A 44 18.60 -24.98 4.33
N LYS A 45 19.80 -25.49 4.58
CA LYS A 45 20.72 -26.09 3.62
C LYS A 45 20.21 -27.46 3.16
N SER A 46 19.06 -27.53 2.50
CA SER A 46 18.69 -28.65 1.62
C SER A 46 17.50 -28.24 0.76
N LYS A 47 17.72 -28.21 -0.55
CA LYS A 47 16.68 -28.00 -1.58
C LYS A 47 15.85 -29.27 -1.80
N GLU A 48 16.00 -30.27 -0.93
CA GLU A 48 15.33 -31.55 -1.00
C GLU A 48 14.16 -31.59 -0.01
N MET A 49 12.96 -31.51 -0.57
CA MET A 49 11.73 -31.98 0.04
C MET A 49 11.40 -31.39 1.43
N MET A 50 11.18 -30.06 1.48
CA MET A 50 10.54 -29.43 2.64
C MET A 50 9.22 -30.14 2.94
N THR A 51 9.11 -30.71 4.13
CA THR A 51 7.89 -31.37 4.57
C THR A 51 6.76 -30.35 4.69
N GLN A 52 5.51 -30.79 4.50
CA GLN A 52 4.34 -29.92 4.66
C GLN A 52 4.32 -29.24 6.04
N GLN A 53 4.83 -29.92 7.08
CA GLN A 53 4.96 -29.37 8.43
C GLN A 53 5.97 -28.21 8.48
N SER A 54 7.17 -28.40 7.92
CA SER A 54 8.20 -27.35 7.87
C SER A 54 7.71 -26.09 7.16
N GLN A 55 6.93 -26.25 6.08
CA GLN A 55 6.32 -25.12 5.37
C GLN A 55 5.31 -24.36 6.25
N LEU A 56 4.52 -25.06 7.08
CA LEU A 56 3.59 -24.44 8.02
C LEU A 56 4.34 -23.70 9.13
N ASP A 57 5.38 -24.31 9.70
CA ASP A 57 6.19 -23.71 10.77
C ASP A 57 6.92 -22.45 10.28
N LEU A 58 7.42 -22.47 9.04
CA LEU A 58 8.02 -21.31 8.39
C LEU A 58 7.00 -20.18 8.19
N ALA A 59 5.81 -20.52 7.69
CA ALA A 59 4.74 -19.54 7.51
C ALA A 59 4.31 -18.92 8.84
N ALA A 60 4.19 -19.73 9.91
CA ALA A 60 3.88 -19.23 11.25
C ALA A 60 4.96 -18.28 11.78
N SER A 61 6.23 -18.64 11.58
CA SER A 61 7.37 -17.79 11.94
C SER A 61 7.38 -16.46 11.17
N TYR A 62 7.04 -16.51 9.87
CA TYR A 62 6.94 -15.31 9.04
C TYR A 62 5.80 -14.39 9.47
N ILE A 63 4.62 -14.95 9.78
CA ILE A 63 3.48 -14.19 10.32
C ILE A 63 3.89 -13.48 11.61
N LYS A 64 4.55 -14.19 12.54
CA LYS A 64 5.01 -13.61 13.81
C LYS A 64 5.93 -12.41 13.59
N GLN A 65 6.91 -12.52 12.69
CA GLN A 65 7.83 -11.41 12.36
C GLN A 65 7.11 -10.22 11.73
N LEU A 66 6.14 -10.45 10.84
CA LEU A 66 5.34 -9.38 10.26
C LEU A 66 4.51 -8.66 11.31
N THR A 67 3.90 -9.40 12.25
CA THR A 67 3.12 -8.82 13.35
C THR A 67 3.98 -7.92 14.22
N GLU A 68 5.16 -8.39 14.63
CA GLU A 68 6.12 -7.60 15.42
C GLU A 68 6.58 -6.35 14.67
N ARG A 69 6.87 -6.47 13.36
CA ARG A 69 7.25 -5.32 12.53
C ARG A 69 6.14 -4.28 12.45
N ILE A 70 4.88 -4.70 12.31
CA ILE A 70 3.72 -3.81 12.28
C ILE A 70 3.58 -3.08 13.62
N GLU A 71 3.73 -3.78 14.73
CA GLU A 71 3.66 -3.20 16.07
C GLU A 71 4.77 -2.16 16.29
N ASN A 72 6.02 -2.48 15.94
CA ASN A 72 7.13 -1.54 16.02
C ASN A 72 6.90 -0.28 15.17
N LEU A 73 6.39 -0.44 13.95
CA LEU A 73 6.07 0.69 13.06
C LEU A 73 4.95 1.56 13.64
N LYS A 74 3.93 0.95 14.27
CA LYS A 74 2.85 1.68 14.95
C LYS A 74 3.38 2.47 16.14
N GLU A 75 4.21 1.84 16.97
CA GLU A 75 4.82 2.49 18.15
C GLU A 75 5.71 3.67 17.73
N ARG A 76 6.55 3.50 16.71
CA ARG A 76 7.38 4.58 16.16
C ARG A 76 6.54 5.73 15.63
N LYS A 77 5.49 5.43 14.86
CA LYS A 77 4.54 6.44 14.36
C LYS A 77 3.89 7.22 15.50
N GLU A 78 3.48 6.55 16.57
CA GLU A 78 2.86 7.18 17.74
C GLU A 78 3.86 8.06 18.52
N LYS A 79 5.08 7.57 18.74
CA LYS A 79 6.17 8.31 19.40
C LYS A 79 6.50 9.61 18.64
N GLU A 80 6.62 9.54 17.32
CA GLU A 80 6.87 10.71 16.47
C GLU A 80 5.69 11.71 16.47
N LEU A 81 4.46 11.22 16.60
CA LEU A 81 3.28 12.09 16.70
C LEU A 81 3.21 12.78 18.07
N LYS A 82 3.53 12.06 19.15
CA LYS A 82 3.61 12.60 20.51
C LYS A 82 4.75 13.61 20.68
N SER A 83 5.93 13.38 20.09
CA SER A 83 7.05 14.32 20.16
C SER A 83 6.77 15.64 19.43
N LYS A 84 5.96 15.62 18.37
CA LYS A 84 5.51 16.85 17.68
C LYS A 84 4.49 17.66 18.48
N LEU A 85 3.68 17.00 19.32
CA LEU A 85 2.70 17.67 20.18
C LEU A 85 3.27 18.09 21.55
N GLY A 86 4.38 17.48 21.98
CA GLY A 86 5.03 17.72 23.28
C GLY A 86 6.00 18.90 23.37
N THR A 87 6.36 19.55 22.26
CA THR A 87 7.34 20.67 22.24
C THR A 87 6.66 22.05 22.22
N SER A 88 5.57 22.23 22.98
CA SER A 88 4.93 23.56 23.10
C SER A 88 5.15 24.26 24.45
N ASN A 89 5.75 23.62 25.45
CA ASN A 89 5.84 24.23 26.79
C ASN A 89 7.26 24.20 27.38
N LYS A 90 8.10 25.16 26.96
CA LYS A 90 9.07 25.86 27.83
C LYS A 90 9.72 27.06 27.11
N SER A 91 9.09 28.22 27.32
CA SER A 91 9.64 29.59 27.46
C SER A 91 11.12 29.86 27.12
N SER A 92 11.35 30.83 26.22
CA SER A 92 12.18 32.01 26.53
C SER A 92 11.81 33.21 25.65
N ILE A 93 11.31 34.22 26.32
CA ILE A 93 10.99 35.61 25.97
C ILE A 93 12.12 36.33 25.18
N ASN A 94 11.80 36.92 24.02
CA ASN A 94 12.02 38.35 23.65
C ASN A 94 11.91 38.65 22.13
N ASN A 95 11.35 39.83 21.84
CA ASN A 95 11.38 40.63 20.59
C ASN A 95 10.24 40.44 19.57
N VAL A 96 9.10 41.05 19.90
CA VAL A 96 8.39 42.15 19.21
C VAL A 96 8.61 42.32 17.68
N ASP A 97 7.46 42.37 16.98
CA ASP A 97 7.16 42.90 15.64
C ASP A 97 7.46 42.09 14.36
N ARG A 98 6.54 41.18 14.01
CA ARG A 98 5.98 41.06 12.64
C ARG A 98 4.67 40.23 12.63
N PRO A 99 3.56 40.70 12.00
CA PRO A 99 2.35 39.90 11.94
C PRO A 99 2.43 38.84 10.84
N ASN A 100 1.89 37.66 11.15
CA ASN A 100 1.45 36.58 10.25
C ASN A 100 2.53 35.72 9.56
N LYS A 101 2.87 34.58 10.17
CA LYS A 101 2.19 33.28 9.97
C LYS A 101 3.11 32.19 10.52
N ALA A 102 2.59 31.40 11.46
CA ALA A 102 3.31 30.35 12.17
C ALA A 102 4.01 29.39 11.19
N VAL A 103 5.34 29.50 11.09
CA VAL A 103 6.19 28.47 10.51
C VAL A 103 6.32 27.38 11.58
N VAL A 104 5.33 26.50 11.64
CA VAL A 104 5.48 25.21 12.31
C VAL A 104 6.46 24.42 11.44
N VAL A 105 7.69 24.28 11.92
CA VAL A 105 8.77 23.50 11.31
C VAL A 105 8.35 22.03 11.30
N GLY A 106 7.62 21.64 10.26
CA GLY A 106 7.05 20.31 10.10
C GLY A 106 6.99 19.92 8.64
N SER A 107 8.15 19.57 8.06
CA SER A 107 8.40 19.28 6.63
C SER A 107 8.05 20.45 5.69
N ARG A 108 8.95 20.83 4.78
CA ARG A 108 8.67 21.79 3.71
C ARG A 108 7.58 21.19 2.82
N LEU A 109 6.33 21.49 3.13
CA LEU A 109 5.20 21.23 2.24
C LEU A 109 5.32 22.19 1.05
N PRO A 110 4.83 21.80 -0.12
CA PRO A 110 4.19 20.52 -0.47
C PRO A 110 5.18 19.37 -0.76
N VAL A 111 4.85 18.12 -0.43
CA VAL A 111 5.69 16.94 -0.75
C VAL A 111 5.03 16.13 -1.85
N ILE A 112 5.76 15.86 -2.92
CA ILE A 112 5.34 15.02 -4.04
C ILE A 112 6.11 13.70 -3.94
N LYS A 113 5.47 12.58 -4.27
CA LYS A 113 6.13 11.29 -4.48
C LYS A 113 5.44 10.58 -5.63
N LEU A 114 6.23 10.16 -6.61
CA LEU A 114 5.78 9.38 -7.75
C LEU A 114 6.36 7.97 -7.65
N THR A 115 5.52 6.96 -7.78
CA THR A 115 5.91 5.54 -7.75
C THR A 115 5.37 4.83 -8.99
N GLU A 116 6.26 4.14 -9.70
CA GLU A 116 5.94 3.41 -10.91
C GLU A 116 5.92 1.90 -10.63
N SER A 117 4.96 1.19 -11.20
CA SER A 117 4.82 -0.26 -11.09
C SER A 117 4.26 -0.83 -12.40
N GLY A 118 5.16 -1.10 -13.34
CA GLY A 118 4.80 -1.59 -14.67
C GLY A 118 4.01 -0.54 -15.44
N SER A 119 2.76 -0.84 -15.80
CA SER A 119 1.88 0.11 -16.49
C SER A 119 1.07 1.00 -15.54
N SER A 120 1.30 0.91 -14.22
CA SER A 120 0.60 1.70 -13.22
C SER A 120 1.51 2.77 -12.62
N ILE A 121 0.96 3.96 -12.43
CA ILE A 121 1.60 5.10 -11.79
C ILE A 121 0.78 5.47 -10.57
N GLU A 122 1.44 5.64 -9.43
CA GLU A 122 0.84 6.15 -8.21
C GLU A 122 1.53 7.46 -7.82
N LEU A 123 0.73 8.52 -7.69
CA LEU A 123 1.16 9.84 -7.24
C LEU A 123 0.62 10.07 -5.81
N MET A 124 1.53 10.35 -4.88
CA MET A 124 1.20 10.82 -3.53
C MET A 124 1.62 12.28 -3.36
N LEU A 125 0.66 13.17 -3.10
CA LEU A 125 0.87 14.60 -2.92
C LEU A 125 0.36 15.05 -1.56
N ILE A 126 1.27 15.56 -0.73
CA ILE A 126 0.97 16.10 0.59
C ILE A 126 1.06 17.61 0.52
N SER A 127 -0.06 18.29 0.78
CA SER A 127 -0.16 19.75 0.80
C SER A 127 -0.68 20.24 2.15
N GLY A 128 -0.50 21.53 2.44
CA GLY A 128 -1.18 22.16 3.57
C GLY A 128 -2.63 22.51 3.23
N LEU A 129 -3.41 22.95 4.22
CA LEU A 129 -4.78 23.47 3.98
C LEU A 129 -4.81 24.65 3.02
N HIS A 130 -3.77 25.49 3.06
CA HIS A 130 -3.56 26.58 2.11
C HIS A 130 -2.68 26.06 0.97
N LYS A 131 -3.30 25.69 -0.14
CA LYS A 131 -2.64 25.25 -1.36
C LYS A 131 -2.72 26.33 -2.43
N ASN A 132 -1.65 26.45 -3.23
CA ASN A 132 -1.60 27.37 -4.37
C ASN A 132 -2.04 26.70 -5.68
N PHE A 133 -2.29 25.39 -5.67
CA PHE A 133 -2.65 24.59 -6.85
C PHE A 133 -4.03 23.95 -6.67
N MET A 134 -4.71 23.69 -7.79
CA MET A 134 -5.98 22.99 -7.84
C MET A 134 -5.76 21.51 -8.13
N PHE A 135 -6.58 20.63 -7.52
CA PHE A 135 -6.36 19.19 -7.64
C PHE A 135 -6.59 18.66 -9.07
N TYR A 136 -7.43 19.32 -9.86
CA TYR A 136 -7.65 18.94 -11.26
C TYR A 136 -6.42 19.22 -12.13
N GLU A 137 -5.61 20.25 -11.82
CA GLU A 137 -4.40 20.57 -12.60
C GLU A 137 -3.38 19.44 -12.51
N VAL A 138 -3.27 18.82 -11.32
CA VAL A 138 -2.45 17.63 -11.09
C VAL A 138 -2.94 16.44 -11.93
N ILE A 139 -4.26 16.28 -12.06
CA ILE A 139 -4.87 15.24 -12.90
C ILE A 139 -4.59 15.52 -14.38
N SER A 140 -4.76 16.77 -14.82
CA SER A 140 -4.49 17.18 -16.20
C SER A 140 -3.05 16.91 -16.62
N VAL A 141 -2.06 17.20 -15.75
CA VAL A 141 -0.65 16.87 -16.04
C VAL A 141 -0.45 15.37 -16.28
N LEU A 142 -1.13 14.51 -15.51
CA LEU A 142 -1.04 13.06 -15.73
C LEU A 142 -1.70 12.62 -17.05
N GLU A 143 -2.85 13.19 -17.38
CA GLU A 143 -3.58 12.87 -18.61
C GLU A 143 -2.87 13.37 -19.88
N GLU A 144 -2.29 14.57 -19.83
CA GLU A 144 -1.50 15.15 -20.92
C GLU A 144 -0.27 14.31 -21.24
N GLU A 145 0.38 13.73 -20.23
CA GLU A 145 1.54 12.84 -20.38
C GLU A 145 1.14 11.40 -20.74
N GLY A 146 -0.15 11.15 -21.02
CA GLY A 146 -0.65 9.86 -21.54
C GLY A 146 -1.03 8.83 -20.48
N ALA A 147 -1.16 9.23 -19.21
CA ALA A 147 -1.66 8.38 -18.13
C ALA A 147 -3.16 8.61 -17.91
N GLU A 148 -3.96 7.55 -18.02
CA GLU A 148 -5.38 7.58 -17.69
C GLU A 148 -5.58 7.47 -16.18
N VAL A 149 -6.22 8.45 -15.55
CA VAL A 149 -6.49 8.41 -14.12
C VAL A 149 -7.64 7.45 -13.83
N VAL A 150 -7.32 6.36 -13.13
CA VAL A 150 -8.28 5.31 -12.75
C VAL A 150 -8.97 5.65 -11.43
N SER A 151 -8.22 6.22 -10.49
CA SER A 151 -8.79 6.67 -9.22
C SER A 151 -8.02 7.84 -8.62
N ALA A 152 -8.73 8.71 -7.94
CA ALA A 152 -8.18 9.86 -7.24
C ALA A 152 -8.87 10.00 -5.90
N ASN A 153 -8.08 9.96 -4.83
CA ASN A 153 -8.54 10.01 -3.46
C ASN A 153 -7.83 11.14 -2.72
N PHE A 154 -8.49 11.68 -1.70
CA PHE A 154 -7.86 12.58 -0.76
C PHE A 154 -8.29 12.27 0.67
N SER A 155 -7.42 12.60 1.62
CA SER A 155 -7.74 12.56 3.05
C SER A 155 -7.08 13.73 3.76
N THR A 156 -7.74 14.25 4.78
CA THR A 156 -7.24 15.37 5.58
C THR A 156 -6.92 14.89 6.97
N VAL A 157 -5.71 15.17 7.44
CA VAL A 157 -5.27 14.84 8.80
C VAL A 157 -4.58 16.06 9.38
N GLY A 158 -5.22 16.68 10.38
CA GLY A 158 -4.75 17.94 10.95
C GLY A 158 -4.75 19.07 9.92
N ASP A 159 -3.59 19.71 9.74
CA ASP A 159 -3.36 20.81 8.81
C ASP A 159 -2.85 20.36 7.42
N LYS A 160 -2.90 19.04 7.13
CA LYS A 160 -2.37 18.44 5.91
C LYS A 160 -3.45 17.72 5.11
N VAL A 161 -3.36 17.83 3.80
CA VAL A 161 -4.18 17.11 2.83
C VAL A 161 -3.29 16.17 2.04
N PHE A 162 -3.59 14.88 2.15
CA PHE A 162 -2.95 13.78 1.43
C PHE A 162 -3.80 13.45 0.22
N HIS A 163 -3.24 13.65 -0.96
CA HIS A 163 -3.84 13.26 -2.22
C HIS A 163 -3.13 12.02 -2.75
N THR A 164 -3.91 11.06 -3.23
CA THR A 164 -3.43 9.82 -3.84
C THR A 164 -4.11 9.65 -5.18
N ILE A 165 -3.35 9.61 -6.27
CA ILE A 165 -3.86 9.39 -7.62
C ILE A 165 -3.24 8.12 -8.16
N HIS A 166 -4.08 7.21 -8.65
CA HIS A 166 -3.66 6.04 -9.40
C HIS A 166 -4.01 6.24 -10.88
N ALA A 167 -3.00 6.16 -11.73
CA ALA A 167 -3.13 6.29 -13.17
C ALA A 167 -2.54 5.06 -13.87
N GLN A 168 -3.03 4.77 -15.07
CA GLN A 168 -2.57 3.67 -15.91
C GLN A 168 -2.10 4.22 -17.26
N VAL A 169 -0.98 3.71 -17.77
CA VAL A 169 -0.44 4.11 -19.07
C VAL A 169 -1.41 3.68 -20.17
N LYS A 170 -2.00 4.66 -20.88
CA LYS A 170 -2.99 4.41 -21.93
C LYS A 170 -2.36 3.92 -23.23
N ILE A 171 -1.14 4.38 -23.53
CA ILE A 171 -0.41 4.07 -24.76
C ILE A 171 0.93 3.42 -24.42
N SER A 172 0.97 2.08 -24.44
CA SER A 172 2.19 1.31 -24.10
C SER A 172 3.36 1.54 -25.06
N ARG A 173 3.12 2.10 -26.26
CA ARG A 173 4.16 2.37 -27.28
C ARG A 173 4.96 3.65 -27.02
N VAL A 174 4.38 4.64 -26.35
CA VAL A 174 5.01 5.95 -26.07
C VAL A 174 5.55 5.99 -24.63
N GLY A 175 4.96 5.20 -23.73
CA GLY A 175 5.30 5.25 -22.30
C GLY A 175 4.85 6.57 -21.68
N VAL A 176 4.91 6.67 -20.35
CA VAL A 176 4.77 7.93 -19.62
C VAL A 176 6.13 8.26 -19.07
N GLU A 177 6.68 9.42 -19.44
CA GLU A 177 7.96 9.85 -18.91
C GLU A 177 7.77 10.42 -17.50
N THR A 178 7.95 9.56 -16.49
CA THR A 178 7.72 9.90 -15.08
C THR A 178 8.58 11.07 -14.58
N THR A 179 9.74 11.31 -15.21
CA THR A 179 10.60 12.48 -14.94
C THR A 179 9.98 13.79 -15.42
N THR A 180 9.31 13.79 -16.57
CA THR A 180 8.64 14.97 -17.15
C THR A 180 7.37 15.30 -16.38
N VAL A 181 6.58 14.27 -16.03
CA VAL A 181 5.46 14.39 -15.08
C VAL A 181 5.94 15.02 -13.77
N TRP A 182 7.03 14.51 -13.21
CA TRP A 182 7.58 15.04 -11.96
C TRP A 182 7.99 16.52 -12.06
N GLN A 183 8.66 16.92 -13.14
CA GLN A 183 9.06 18.31 -13.37
C GLN A 183 7.86 19.24 -13.50
N ARG A 184 6.87 18.88 -14.33
CA ARG A 184 5.64 19.67 -14.50
C ARG A 184 4.84 19.80 -13.21
N LEU A 185 4.77 18.73 -12.42
CA LEU A 185 4.15 18.78 -11.10
C LEU A 185 4.94 19.67 -10.15
N GLN A 186 6.26 19.68 -10.21
CA GLN A 186 7.09 20.56 -9.40
C GLN A 186 6.83 22.03 -9.74
N ASP A 187 6.79 22.39 -11.02
CA ASP A 187 6.53 23.77 -11.50
C ASP A 187 5.10 24.24 -11.20
N LEU A 188 4.12 23.34 -11.21
CA LEU A 188 2.73 23.65 -10.86
C LEU A 188 2.56 23.94 -9.36
N ILE A 189 3.37 23.28 -8.53
CA ILE A 189 3.15 23.19 -7.08
C ILE A 189 4.07 24.14 -6.29
N TYR A 190 5.23 24.52 -6.84
CA TYR A 190 6.25 25.37 -6.21
C TYR A 190 6.46 26.69 -6.95
#